data_AF-A0A444JDV1-F1
#
_entry.id   AF-A0A444JDV1-F1
#
_cell.length_a   1.000
_cell.length_b   1.000
_cell.length_c   1.000
_cell.angle_alpha   90.00
_cell.angle_beta   90.00
_cell.angle_gamma   90.00
#
_symmetry.space_group_name_H-M   'P 1'
#
loop_
_entity.id
_entity.type
_entity.pdbx_description
1 polymer ?
#
loop_
_entity_poly.entity_id
_entity_poly.type
_entity_poly.pdbx_seq_one_letter_code
_entity_poly.pdbx_strand_id
1 'polypeptide(L)'
;MAAEVNFKRTAVLLFILISLLVNIVFGVFLYQKTSSRPSGNVGSGVESYLSPDADRYVTYIASIRKYIESRSIASKTETIDFIRNWVHRNSVHENDPSYDLRDAFNTPKVLSMLWKTHDAKEDPVNLTCGPRAFAMQMILEGLKIRSRVIMIFTDNYDYCASHTFLEVFNPDTASWEIQDPDYNIYYVDEKTGKRSATLSLIFGDVNSFTPMSGKGKGWRINKVEYLKDNYFETIMYGNPLTAVNPVIFVNTDKYNIHKKFKENGGMTFREFANKYYNKPIVIENPSVL
;
A
#
# COMPACT_ATOMS: atom_id res chain seq x y z
N MET A 1 19.21 -45.42 -9.12
CA MET A 1 17.87 -44.88 -8.78
C MET A 1 17.77 -44.35 -7.34
N ALA A 2 18.20 -45.07 -6.28
CA ALA A 2 18.09 -44.57 -4.90
C ALA A 2 18.93 -43.31 -4.60
N ALA A 3 20.11 -43.15 -5.20
CA ALA A 3 20.98 -41.99 -5.01
C ALA A 3 20.40 -40.69 -5.59
N GLU A 4 19.63 -40.79 -6.69
CA GLU A 4 19.08 -39.64 -7.41
C GLU A 4 17.85 -39.04 -6.69
N VAL A 5 17.08 -39.90 -6.02
CA VAL A 5 15.93 -39.49 -5.18
C VAL A 5 16.42 -38.76 -3.92
N ASN A 6 17.55 -39.20 -3.33
CA ASN A 6 18.15 -38.51 -2.19
C ASN A 6 18.71 -37.13 -2.58
N PHE A 7 19.33 -37.00 -3.75
CA PHE A 7 19.85 -35.70 -4.20
C PHE A 7 18.74 -34.66 -4.40
N LYS A 8 17.60 -35.05 -5.01
CA LYS A 8 16.46 -34.14 -5.21
C LYS A 8 15.81 -33.71 -3.89
N ARG A 9 15.71 -34.61 -2.90
CA ARG A 9 15.17 -34.26 -1.58
C ARG A 9 16.08 -33.31 -0.82
N THR A 10 17.39 -33.51 -0.87
CA THR A 10 18.37 -32.64 -0.23
C THR A 10 18.39 -31.25 -0.87
N ALA A 11 18.27 -31.15 -2.20
CA ALA A 11 18.21 -29.88 -2.91
C ALA A 11 16.95 -29.06 -2.55
N VAL A 12 15.79 -29.71 -2.43
CA VAL A 12 14.52 -29.04 -2.04
C VAL A 12 14.58 -28.54 -0.60
N LEU A 13 15.11 -29.35 0.34
CA LEU A 13 15.29 -28.94 1.74
C LEU A 13 16.27 -27.78 1.87
N LEU A 14 17.37 -27.79 1.12
CA LEU A 14 18.35 -26.71 1.11
C LEU A 14 17.74 -25.41 0.56
N PHE A 15 16.90 -25.50 -0.48
CA PHE A 15 16.21 -24.34 -1.05
C PHE A 15 15.21 -23.72 -0.05
N ILE A 16 14.42 -24.55 0.63
CA ILE A 16 13.48 -24.09 1.68
C ILE A 16 14.23 -23.41 2.84
N LEU A 17 15.36 -23.99 3.27
CA LEU A 17 16.21 -23.41 4.32
C LEU A 17 16.82 -22.07 3.91
N ILE A 18 17.28 -21.95 2.66
CA ILE A 18 17.81 -20.68 2.13
C ILE A 18 16.69 -19.63 2.05
N SER A 19 15.50 -19.98 1.56
CA SER A 19 14.37 -19.04 1.49
C SER A 19 13.91 -18.59 2.89
N LEU A 20 13.91 -19.46 3.89
CA LEU A 20 13.62 -19.10 5.28
C LEU A 20 14.69 -18.19 5.88
N LEU A 21 15.98 -18.49 5.63
CA LEU A 21 17.10 -17.66 6.08
C LEU A 21 17.09 -16.27 5.43
N VAL A 22 16.77 -16.16 4.14
CA VAL A 22 16.64 -14.86 3.45
C VAL A 22 15.50 -14.04 4.07
N ASN A 23 14.34 -14.66 4.34
CA ASN A 23 13.22 -13.96 4.97
C ASN A 23 13.50 -13.52 6.42
N ILE A 24 14.23 -14.32 7.19
CA ILE A 24 14.62 -13.99 8.58
C ILE A 24 15.69 -12.90 8.59
N VAL A 25 16.73 -13.01 7.75
CA VAL A 25 17.82 -12.03 7.71
C VAL A 25 17.32 -10.68 7.18
N PHE A 26 16.48 -10.65 6.14
CA PHE A 26 15.85 -9.40 5.68
C PHE A 26 14.84 -8.84 6.69
N GLY A 27 14.07 -9.71 7.37
CA GLY A 27 13.13 -9.30 8.41
C GLY A 27 13.82 -8.63 9.61
N VAL A 28 14.95 -9.19 10.06
CA VAL A 28 15.72 -8.67 11.21
C VAL A 28 16.50 -7.40 10.83
N PHE A 29 17.10 -7.32 9.64
CA PHE A 29 17.81 -6.12 9.19
C PHE A 29 16.89 -4.91 8.99
N LEU A 30 15.66 -5.13 8.49
CA LEU A 30 14.68 -4.06 8.36
C LEU A 30 14.06 -3.65 9.71
N TYR A 31 13.95 -4.58 10.66
CA TYR A 31 13.44 -4.29 11.99
C TYR A 31 14.43 -3.48 12.84
N GLN A 32 15.74 -3.80 12.81
CA GLN A 32 16.72 -3.03 13.58
C GLN A 32 16.99 -1.64 13.01
N LYS A 33 16.95 -1.47 11.68
CA LYS A 33 17.20 -0.16 11.05
C LYS A 33 16.05 0.85 11.25
N THR A 34 14.84 0.39 11.61
CA THR A 34 13.71 1.27 11.93
C THR A 34 13.65 1.67 13.41
N SER A 35 14.43 1.02 14.29
CA SER A 35 14.47 1.32 15.74
C SER A 35 15.55 2.32 16.17
N SER A 36 16.48 2.71 15.29
CA SER A 36 17.52 3.69 15.60
C SER A 36 17.35 4.93 14.72
N ARG A 37 16.85 6.04 15.31
CA ARG A 37 16.84 7.36 14.67
C ARG A 37 18.27 7.76 14.28
N PRO A 38 18.58 8.02 13.00
CA PRO A 38 19.83 8.65 12.65
C PRO A 38 19.74 10.14 13.02
N SER A 39 20.60 10.58 13.94
CA SER A 39 20.89 12.00 14.15
C SER A 39 21.78 12.49 12.99
N GLY A 40 21.16 12.71 11.83
CA GLY A 40 21.81 13.29 10.66
C GLY A 40 21.30 14.70 10.44
N ASN A 41 22.19 15.68 10.55
CA ASN A 41 21.97 17.07 10.16
C ASN A 41 21.53 17.12 8.68
N VAL A 42 20.24 17.30 8.44
CA VAL A 42 19.68 17.68 7.14
C VAL A 42 19.37 19.16 7.22
N GLY A 43 19.76 19.88 6.17
CA GLY A 43 19.84 21.35 6.12
C GLY A 43 18.63 22.10 6.70
N SER A 44 18.97 23.22 7.33
CA SER A 44 18.11 24.30 7.81
C SER A 44 16.95 24.59 6.85
N GLY A 45 15.77 24.10 7.21
CA GLY A 45 14.54 24.27 6.44
C GLY A 45 13.35 23.45 6.94
N VAL A 46 13.54 22.55 7.90
CA VAL A 46 12.43 21.92 8.65
C VAL A 46 12.28 22.64 9.98
N GLU A 47 11.63 23.81 9.94
CA GLU A 47 11.01 24.37 11.14
C GLU A 47 10.11 23.29 11.75
N SER A 48 10.28 23.03 13.04
CA SER A 48 9.53 22.02 13.76
C SER A 48 8.04 22.38 13.77
N TYR A 49 7.26 21.77 12.88
CA TYR A 49 5.79 21.81 12.84
C TYR A 49 5.15 21.04 14.02
N LEU A 50 5.70 21.15 15.23
CA LEU A 50 4.97 20.78 16.43
C LEU A 50 4.10 21.99 16.83
N SER A 51 3.05 22.20 16.02
CA SER A 51 1.91 23.04 16.36
C SER A 51 1.35 22.58 17.73
N PRO A 52 0.72 23.48 18.51
CA PRO A 52 -0.14 23.15 19.66
C PRO A 52 -1.17 22.02 19.42
N ASP A 53 -1.40 21.62 18.16
CA ASP A 53 -2.25 20.50 17.78
C ASP A 53 -1.62 19.11 18.00
N ALA A 54 -0.32 19.01 18.31
CA ALA A 54 0.36 17.73 18.57
C ALA A 54 -0.36 16.86 19.62
N ASP A 55 -0.81 17.48 20.71
CA ASP A 55 -1.53 16.81 21.80
C ASP A 55 -2.96 16.40 21.39
N ARG A 56 -3.59 17.17 20.50
CA ARG A 56 -4.91 16.83 19.92
C ARG A 56 -4.81 15.62 18.98
N TYR A 57 -3.71 15.46 18.26
CA TYR A 57 -3.52 14.31 17.36
C TYR A 57 -3.40 12.98 18.08
N VAL A 58 -2.63 12.92 19.18
CA VAL A 58 -2.53 11.72 20.02
C VAL A 58 -3.91 11.29 20.52
N THR A 59 -4.79 12.27 20.75
CA THR A 59 -6.17 12.02 21.19
C THR A 59 -7.01 11.34 20.12
N TYR A 60 -6.98 11.78 18.86
CA TYR A 60 -7.83 11.18 17.80
C TYR A 60 -7.44 9.75 17.45
N ILE A 61 -6.15 9.45 17.31
CA ILE A 61 -5.72 8.07 17.03
C ILE A 61 -6.08 7.14 18.19
N ALA A 62 -5.99 7.61 19.44
CA ALA A 62 -6.41 6.85 20.62
C ALA A 62 -7.93 6.61 20.63
N SER A 63 -8.74 7.62 20.27
CA SER A 63 -10.20 7.49 20.14
C SER A 63 -10.61 6.52 19.03
N ILE A 64 -10.00 6.62 17.84
CA ILE A 64 -10.23 5.69 16.72
C ILE A 64 -9.87 4.27 17.14
N ARG A 65 -8.71 4.08 17.78
CA ARG A 65 -8.28 2.77 18.28
C ARG A 65 -9.27 2.20 19.28
N LYS A 66 -9.63 2.97 20.30
CA LYS A 66 -10.61 2.56 21.33
C LYS A 66 -11.95 2.20 20.70
N TYR A 67 -12.40 2.97 19.72
CA TYR A 67 -13.62 2.69 18.98
C TYR A 67 -13.54 1.35 18.24
N ILE A 68 -12.45 1.09 17.50
CA ILE A 68 -12.24 -0.18 16.80
C ILE A 68 -12.17 -1.35 17.79
N GLU A 69 -11.39 -1.21 18.87
CA GLU A 69 -11.22 -2.24 19.90
C GLU A 69 -12.52 -2.52 20.68
N SER A 70 -13.41 -1.53 20.80
CA SER A 70 -14.74 -1.72 21.42
C SER A 70 -15.69 -2.55 20.56
N ARG A 71 -15.36 -2.78 19.28
CA ARG A 71 -16.17 -3.63 18.40
C ARG A 71 -15.86 -5.09 18.70
N SER A 72 -16.89 -5.90 18.91
CA SER A 72 -16.78 -7.36 19.04
C SER A 72 -16.51 -8.02 17.69
N ILE A 73 -15.34 -7.73 17.10
CA ILE A 73 -14.89 -8.28 15.81
C ILE A 73 -14.19 -9.61 16.07
N ALA A 74 -14.55 -10.66 15.30
CA ALA A 74 -14.15 -12.02 15.61
C ALA A 74 -12.73 -12.37 15.16
N SER A 75 -12.19 -11.65 14.17
CA SER A 75 -10.89 -11.99 13.56
C SER A 75 -10.05 -10.76 13.17
N LYS A 76 -8.77 -10.97 12.88
CA LYS A 76 -7.89 -9.90 12.37
C LYS A 76 -8.25 -9.53 10.95
N THR A 77 -8.67 -10.50 10.14
CA THR A 77 -9.23 -10.31 8.80
C THR A 77 -10.40 -9.33 8.83
N GLU A 78 -11.38 -9.57 9.70
CA GLU A 78 -12.54 -8.68 9.85
C GLU A 78 -12.14 -7.31 10.42
N THR A 79 -11.13 -7.26 11.29
CA THR A 79 -10.62 -5.98 11.82
C THR A 79 -10.01 -5.14 10.68
N ILE A 80 -9.22 -5.75 9.80
CA ILE A 80 -8.61 -5.09 8.64
C ILE A 80 -9.71 -4.59 7.68
N ASP A 81 -10.69 -5.43 7.36
CA ASP A 81 -11.83 -5.05 6.52
C ASP A 81 -12.65 -3.91 7.12
N PHE A 82 -12.87 -3.95 8.44
CA PHE A 82 -13.57 -2.90 9.16
C PHE A 82 -12.84 -1.57 9.03
N ILE A 83 -11.52 -1.55 9.22
CA ILE A 83 -10.69 -0.34 9.12
C ILE A 83 -10.74 0.23 7.70
N ARG A 84 -10.53 -0.60 6.68
CA ARG A 84 -10.64 -0.18 5.26
C ARG A 84 -11.99 0.48 4.99
N ASN A 85 -13.06 -0.18 5.42
CA ASN A 85 -14.42 0.30 5.22
C ASN A 85 -14.75 1.53 6.08
N TRP A 86 -14.11 1.70 7.24
CA TRP A 86 -14.27 2.89 8.06
C TRP A 86 -13.62 4.11 7.40
N VAL A 87 -12.38 3.97 6.89
CA VAL A 87 -11.72 5.07 6.15
C VAL A 87 -12.56 5.44 4.92
N HIS A 88 -12.99 4.45 4.14
CA HIS A 88 -13.81 4.69 2.94
C HIS A 88 -15.12 5.41 3.25
N ARG A 89 -15.85 5.00 4.30
CA ARG A 89 -17.18 5.58 4.61
C ARG A 89 -17.13 6.97 5.23
N ASN A 90 -15.99 7.38 5.78
CA ASN A 90 -15.83 8.71 6.37
C ASN A 90 -15.10 9.69 5.42
N SER A 91 -14.97 9.36 4.14
CA SER A 91 -14.35 10.24 3.14
C SER A 91 -14.98 10.09 1.74
N VAL A 92 -14.88 11.11 0.90
CA VAL A 92 -15.31 11.09 -0.52
C VAL A 92 -14.11 11.24 -1.46
N HIS A 93 -14.08 10.47 -2.56
CA HIS A 93 -12.95 10.48 -3.49
C HIS A 93 -13.12 11.67 -4.42
N GLU A 94 -12.52 12.79 -4.03
CA GLU A 94 -12.55 14.03 -4.81
C GLU A 94 -11.21 14.75 -4.66
N ASN A 95 -10.73 15.30 -5.78
CA ASN A 95 -9.71 16.33 -5.77
C ASN A 95 -10.41 17.66 -5.51
N ASP A 96 -10.47 18.09 -4.25
CA ASP A 96 -10.98 19.42 -3.92
C ASP A 96 -9.87 20.46 -4.15
N PRO A 97 -10.01 21.36 -5.15
CA PRO A 97 -9.00 22.38 -5.42
C PRO A 97 -8.86 23.41 -4.30
N SER A 98 -9.87 23.53 -3.42
CA SER A 98 -9.86 24.43 -2.27
C SER A 98 -9.09 23.84 -1.08
N TYR A 99 -8.80 22.55 -1.10
CA TYR A 99 -8.08 21.85 -0.06
C TYR A 99 -6.58 21.83 -0.35
N ASP A 100 -5.78 22.39 0.55
CA ASP A 100 -4.32 22.42 0.39
C ASP A 100 -3.79 20.97 0.35
N LEU A 101 -3.09 20.59 -0.72
CA LEU A 101 -2.45 19.27 -0.83
C LEU A 101 -1.52 19.00 0.37
N ARG A 102 -0.93 20.03 0.99
CA ARG A 102 -0.13 19.89 2.21
C ARG A 102 -0.96 19.38 3.40
N ASP A 103 -2.21 19.82 3.50
CA ASP A 103 -3.14 19.35 4.51
C ASP A 103 -3.61 17.92 4.24
N ALA A 104 -3.78 17.55 2.96
CA ALA A 104 -4.20 16.20 2.56
C ALA A 104 -3.18 15.13 2.94
N PHE A 105 -1.89 15.45 2.95
CA PHE A 105 -0.85 14.51 3.38
C PHE A 105 -0.44 14.68 4.86
N ASN A 106 -1.05 15.63 5.59
CA ASN A 106 -0.95 15.71 7.04
C ASN A 106 -1.83 14.63 7.69
N THR A 107 -1.31 13.41 7.78
CA THR A 107 -2.06 12.23 8.25
C THR A 107 -2.74 12.44 9.61
N PRO A 108 -2.11 13.06 10.63
CA PRO A 108 -2.80 13.41 11.87
C PRO A 108 -4.03 14.31 11.69
N LYS A 109 -3.94 15.34 10.83
CA LYS A 109 -5.08 16.21 10.49
C LYS A 109 -6.18 15.42 9.77
N VAL A 110 -5.81 14.58 8.80
CA VAL A 110 -6.77 13.70 8.09
C VAL A 110 -7.51 12.79 9.08
N LEU A 111 -6.83 12.15 10.02
CA LEU A 111 -7.47 11.32 11.05
C LEU A 111 -8.46 12.11 11.91
N SER A 112 -8.15 13.36 12.25
CA SER A 112 -9.08 14.22 13.00
C SER A 112 -10.35 14.51 12.21
N MET A 113 -10.24 14.73 10.89
CA MET A 113 -11.37 14.97 10.01
C MET A 113 -12.24 13.72 9.84
N LEU A 114 -11.60 12.57 9.59
CA LEU A 114 -12.30 11.28 9.54
C LEU A 114 -13.04 10.98 10.85
N TRP A 115 -12.42 11.30 12.00
CA TRP A 115 -13.07 11.14 13.30
C TRP A 115 -14.27 12.07 13.47
N LYS A 116 -14.17 13.34 13.07
CA LYS A 116 -15.30 14.28 13.12
C LYS A 116 -16.46 13.85 12.23
N THR A 117 -16.21 13.40 11.00
CA THR A 117 -17.23 12.79 10.14
C THR A 117 -17.90 11.61 10.88
N HIS A 118 -17.12 10.77 11.55
CA HIS A 118 -17.64 9.61 12.26
C HIS A 118 -18.49 9.97 13.50
N ASP A 119 -17.94 10.79 14.39
CA ASP A 119 -18.43 11.06 15.74
C ASP A 119 -19.42 12.24 15.75
N ALA A 120 -19.04 13.36 15.14
CA ALA A 120 -19.83 14.58 15.08
C ALA A 120 -20.80 14.65 13.89
N LYS A 121 -20.79 13.63 13.00
CA LYS A 121 -21.63 13.57 11.79
C LYS A 121 -21.42 14.75 10.85
N GLU A 122 -20.22 15.31 10.85
CA GLU A 122 -19.79 16.29 9.83
C GLU A 122 -19.77 15.64 8.44
N ASP A 123 -19.80 16.48 7.40
CA ASP A 123 -19.69 16.00 6.02
C ASP A 123 -18.39 15.20 5.81
N PRO A 124 -18.40 14.15 4.97
CA PRO A 124 -17.19 13.41 4.63
C PRO A 124 -16.11 14.30 4.04
N VAL A 125 -14.87 14.10 4.48
CA VAL A 125 -13.73 14.82 3.93
C VAL A 125 -13.38 14.34 2.52
N ASN A 126 -13.12 15.29 1.62
CA ASN A 126 -12.58 15.04 0.29
C ASN A 126 -11.13 14.61 0.38
N LEU A 127 -10.84 13.36 -0.03
CA LEU A 127 -9.51 12.76 0.01
C LEU A 127 -9.27 11.91 -1.23
N THR A 128 -8.07 12.03 -1.80
CA THR A 128 -7.57 11.12 -2.84
C THR A 128 -7.08 9.80 -2.25
N CYS A 129 -6.69 8.86 -3.12
CA CYS A 129 -6.21 7.54 -2.75
C CYS A 129 -5.02 7.54 -1.77
N GLY A 130 -4.04 8.44 -1.97
CA GLY A 130 -2.85 8.56 -1.11
C GLY A 130 -3.17 8.87 0.36
N PRO A 131 -3.80 10.02 0.66
CA PRO A 131 -4.26 10.37 2.01
C PRO A 131 -5.08 9.29 2.70
N ARG A 132 -5.99 8.62 1.97
CA ARG A 132 -6.79 7.50 2.51
C ARG A 132 -5.91 6.31 2.89
N ALA A 133 -4.96 5.94 2.04
CA ALA A 133 -4.01 4.86 2.32
C ALA A 133 -3.15 5.18 3.55
N PHE A 134 -2.64 6.41 3.68
CA PHE A 134 -1.85 6.82 4.84
C PHE A 134 -2.66 6.88 6.14
N ALA A 135 -3.91 7.37 6.09
CA ALA A 135 -4.81 7.34 7.24
C ALA A 135 -5.07 5.89 7.70
N MET A 136 -5.37 4.99 6.76
CA MET A 136 -5.52 3.56 7.05
C MET A 136 -4.24 2.97 7.66
N GLN A 137 -3.06 3.30 7.12
CA GLN A 137 -1.78 2.82 7.62
C GLN A 137 -1.57 3.23 9.09
N MET A 138 -1.80 4.51 9.42
CA MET A 138 -1.58 5.01 10.78
C MET A 138 -2.52 4.35 11.80
N ILE A 139 -3.75 4.01 11.40
CA ILE A 139 -4.68 3.23 12.24
C ILE A 139 -4.15 1.81 12.47
N LEU A 140 -3.69 1.12 11.41
CA LEU A 140 -3.13 -0.23 11.50
C LEU A 140 -1.87 -0.26 12.38
N GLU A 141 -0.98 0.72 12.24
CA GLU A 141 0.22 0.87 13.07
C GLU A 141 -0.13 1.09 14.56
N GLY A 142 -1.19 1.87 14.84
CA GLY A 142 -1.73 2.05 16.18
C GLY A 142 -2.23 0.75 16.82
N LEU A 143 -2.68 -0.20 15.99
CA LEU A 143 -3.14 -1.54 16.36
C LEU A 143 -2.06 -2.63 16.22
N LYS A 144 -0.81 -2.24 15.90
CA LYS A 144 0.34 -3.14 15.68
C LYS A 144 0.10 -4.17 14.57
N ILE A 145 -0.71 -3.82 13.58
CA ILE A 145 -0.90 -4.62 12.36
C ILE A 145 0.09 -4.10 11.32
N ARG A 146 0.89 -5.01 10.76
CA ARG A 146 1.92 -4.65 9.78
C ARG A 146 1.26 -4.30 8.44
N SER A 147 1.64 -3.18 7.87
CA SER A 147 1.21 -2.73 6.55
C SER A 147 2.38 -2.12 5.77
N ARG A 148 2.23 -2.04 4.45
CA ARG A 148 3.14 -1.32 3.56
C ARG A 148 2.37 -0.57 2.49
N VAL A 149 2.83 0.63 2.18
CA VAL A 149 2.24 1.49 1.14
C VAL A 149 2.67 0.96 -0.22
N ILE A 150 1.68 0.83 -1.10
CA ILE A 150 1.83 0.35 -2.46
C ILE A 150 1.39 1.46 -3.40
N MET A 151 2.21 1.74 -4.40
CA MET A 151 1.79 2.50 -5.57
C MET A 151 1.87 1.60 -6.79
N ILE A 152 0.80 1.54 -7.58
CA ILE A 152 0.85 0.92 -8.91
C ILE A 152 0.82 2.01 -9.98
N PHE A 153 1.50 1.76 -11.09
CA PHE A 153 1.64 2.71 -12.19
C PHE A 153 1.17 2.10 -13.49
N THR A 154 0.81 2.99 -14.41
CA THR A 154 0.52 2.62 -15.80
C THR A 154 1.08 3.60 -16.80
N ASP A 155 1.39 3.06 -17.97
CA ASP A 155 1.79 3.81 -19.14
C ASP A 155 0.68 3.95 -20.19
N ASN A 156 -0.58 3.63 -19.87
CA ASN A 156 -1.70 3.77 -20.80
C ASN A 156 -2.14 5.23 -21.07
N TYR A 157 -1.59 6.20 -20.33
CA TYR A 157 -1.89 7.63 -20.48
C TYR A 157 -0.66 8.44 -20.93
N ASP A 158 -0.87 9.69 -21.35
CA ASP A 158 0.21 10.62 -21.72
C ASP A 158 0.97 11.21 -20.51
N TYR A 159 0.53 10.87 -19.31
CA TYR A 159 1.21 11.06 -18.03
C TYR A 159 1.41 9.72 -17.31
N CYS A 160 2.37 9.68 -16.39
CA CYS A 160 2.61 8.59 -15.46
C CYS A 160 1.50 8.60 -14.40
N ALA A 161 0.41 7.87 -14.68
CA ALA A 161 -0.70 7.73 -13.76
C ALA A 161 -0.34 6.71 -12.66
N SER A 162 -0.81 6.99 -11.45
CA SER A 162 -0.60 6.08 -10.31
C SER A 162 -1.86 5.93 -9.46
N HIS A 163 -1.94 4.81 -8.76
CA HIS A 163 -2.96 4.56 -7.74
C HIS A 163 -2.27 4.05 -6.47
N THR A 164 -2.72 4.52 -5.31
CA THR A 164 -2.09 4.22 -4.01
C THR A 164 -3.05 3.47 -3.10
N PHE A 165 -2.58 2.39 -2.50
CA PHE A 165 -3.31 1.59 -1.50
C PHE A 165 -2.31 0.90 -0.55
N LEU A 166 -2.79 -0.01 0.29
CA LEU A 166 -1.94 -0.79 1.20
C LEU A 166 -1.90 -2.27 0.84
N GLU A 167 -0.77 -2.89 1.13
CA GLU A 167 -0.76 -4.31 1.49
C GLU A 167 -0.70 -4.43 3.01
N VAL A 168 -1.53 -5.28 3.58
CA VAL A 168 -1.62 -5.53 5.02
C VAL A 168 -1.28 -6.98 5.28
N PHE A 169 -0.37 -7.23 6.22
CA PHE A 169 -0.06 -8.59 6.65
C PHE A 169 -1.18 -9.07 7.57
N ASN A 170 -1.98 -10.01 7.08
CA ASN A 170 -3.06 -10.60 7.83
C ASN A 170 -2.55 -11.80 8.63
N PRO A 171 -2.54 -11.74 9.97
CA PRO A 171 -2.03 -12.83 10.80
C PRO A 171 -2.92 -14.07 10.78
N ASP A 172 -4.21 -13.96 10.44
CA ASP A 172 -5.10 -15.12 10.34
C ASP A 172 -4.73 -16.00 9.14
N THR A 173 -4.27 -15.39 8.05
CA THR A 173 -3.88 -16.08 6.80
C THR A 173 -2.37 -16.20 6.62
N ALA A 174 -1.59 -15.56 7.50
CA ALA A 174 -0.14 -15.41 7.42
C ALA A 174 0.34 -14.89 6.04
N SER A 175 -0.43 -13.98 5.42
CA SER A 175 -0.17 -13.49 4.06
C SER A 175 -0.33 -11.97 3.94
N TRP A 176 0.34 -11.38 2.94
CA TRP A 176 0.12 -9.99 2.55
C TRP A 176 -1.10 -9.90 1.64
N GLU A 177 -2.02 -8.98 1.95
CA GLU A 177 -3.29 -8.83 1.25
C GLU A 177 -3.48 -7.39 0.83
N ILE A 178 -3.89 -7.15 -0.42
CA ILE A 178 -4.26 -5.82 -0.90
C ILE A 178 -5.48 -5.31 -0.11
N GLN A 179 -5.38 -4.08 0.38
CA GLN A 179 -6.46 -3.34 1.01
C GLN A 179 -6.53 -1.94 0.41
N ASP A 180 -7.60 -1.68 -0.34
CA ASP A 180 -7.82 -0.42 -1.02
C ASP A 180 -8.97 0.35 -0.34
N PRO A 181 -8.66 1.37 0.49
CA PRO A 181 -9.67 2.21 1.13
C PRO A 181 -10.31 3.24 0.18
N ASP A 182 -9.75 3.43 -1.02
CA ASP A 182 -10.30 4.34 -2.01
C ASP A 182 -11.56 3.74 -2.63
N TYR A 183 -11.43 2.52 -3.17
CA TYR A 183 -12.54 1.77 -3.77
C TYR A 183 -13.28 0.85 -2.79
N ASN A 184 -12.78 0.73 -1.56
CA ASN A 184 -13.28 -0.20 -0.55
C ASN A 184 -13.24 -1.65 -1.04
N ILE A 185 -12.11 -2.08 -1.60
CA ILE A 185 -11.94 -3.43 -2.14
C ILE A 185 -10.69 -4.13 -1.60
N TYR A 186 -10.72 -5.45 -1.71
CA TYR A 186 -9.56 -6.35 -1.68
C TYR A 186 -9.69 -7.33 -2.84
N TYR A 187 -8.63 -8.06 -3.16
CA TYR A 187 -8.60 -8.98 -4.32
C TYR A 187 -8.47 -10.42 -3.86
N VAL A 188 -9.20 -11.31 -4.53
CA VAL A 188 -9.16 -12.77 -4.31
C VAL A 188 -8.73 -13.45 -5.59
N ASP A 189 -7.77 -14.36 -5.48
CA ASP A 189 -7.40 -15.31 -6.52
C ASP A 189 -8.52 -16.35 -6.67
N GLU A 190 -9.13 -16.41 -7.85
CA GLU A 190 -10.26 -17.30 -8.12
C GLU A 190 -9.89 -18.79 -8.09
N LYS A 191 -8.62 -19.14 -8.30
CA LYS A 191 -8.15 -20.53 -8.27
C LYS A 191 -8.01 -21.02 -6.84
N THR A 192 -7.48 -20.18 -5.95
CA THR A 192 -7.16 -20.58 -4.57
C THR A 192 -8.23 -20.15 -3.57
N GLY A 193 -9.10 -19.21 -3.93
CA GLY A 193 -10.06 -18.57 -3.03
C GLY A 193 -9.40 -17.69 -1.97
N LYS A 194 -8.09 -17.44 -2.07
CA LYS A 194 -7.32 -16.66 -1.10
C LYS A 194 -7.20 -15.21 -1.51
N ARG A 195 -7.10 -14.33 -0.51
CA ARG A 195 -6.74 -12.92 -0.74
C ARG A 195 -5.32 -12.82 -1.29
N SER A 196 -5.10 -11.84 -2.15
CA SER A 196 -3.86 -11.75 -2.94
C SER A 196 -3.03 -10.51 -2.59
N ALA A 197 -1.72 -10.66 -2.73
CA ALA A 197 -0.78 -9.55 -2.77
C ALA A 197 -0.71 -8.97 -4.19
N THR A 198 -0.25 -7.73 -4.29
CA THR A 198 -0.15 -6.96 -5.54
C THR A 198 0.74 -7.63 -6.57
N LEU A 199 1.87 -8.21 -6.18
CA LEU A 199 2.77 -8.89 -7.12
C LEU A 199 2.09 -10.01 -7.90
N SER A 200 1.13 -10.71 -7.28
CA SER A 200 0.35 -11.75 -7.95
C SER A 200 -0.50 -11.18 -9.09
N LEU A 201 -1.01 -9.95 -8.95
CA LEU A 201 -1.75 -9.26 -10.01
C LEU A 201 -0.80 -8.68 -11.08
N ILE A 202 0.37 -8.15 -10.67
CA ILE A 202 1.37 -7.59 -11.59
C ILE A 202 1.96 -8.65 -12.52
N PHE A 203 2.42 -9.76 -11.95
CA PHE A 203 3.17 -10.80 -12.69
C PHE A 203 2.33 -12.02 -13.04
N GLY A 204 1.10 -12.13 -12.51
CA GLY A 204 0.13 -13.13 -12.91
C GLY A 204 -0.85 -12.64 -13.98
N ASP A 205 -1.81 -13.49 -14.29
CA ASP A 205 -2.97 -13.14 -15.11
C ASP A 205 -3.99 -12.38 -14.25
N VAL A 206 -4.14 -11.08 -14.47
CA VAL A 206 -5.08 -10.22 -13.74
C VAL A 206 -6.53 -10.72 -13.83
N ASN A 207 -6.88 -11.45 -14.91
CA ASN A 207 -8.21 -12.03 -15.08
C ASN A 207 -8.51 -13.17 -14.11
N SER A 208 -7.49 -13.77 -13.50
CA SER A 208 -7.64 -14.80 -12.47
C SER A 208 -7.92 -14.25 -11.08
N PHE A 209 -8.01 -12.92 -10.94
CA PHE A 209 -8.32 -12.23 -9.69
C PHE A 209 -9.65 -11.50 -9.78
N THR A 210 -10.35 -11.43 -8.66
CA THR A 210 -11.61 -10.70 -8.56
C THR A 210 -11.62 -9.76 -7.36
N PRO A 211 -12.00 -8.48 -7.53
CA PRO A 211 -12.20 -7.57 -6.42
C PRO A 211 -13.47 -7.92 -5.64
N MET A 212 -13.38 -7.78 -4.33
CA MET A 212 -14.42 -8.08 -3.36
C MET A 212 -14.67 -6.86 -2.48
N SER A 213 -15.94 -6.56 -2.20
CA SER A 213 -16.36 -5.57 -1.20
C SER A 213 -17.69 -5.95 -0.56
N GLY A 214 -18.21 -5.07 0.31
CA GLY A 214 -19.58 -5.18 0.80
C GLY A 214 -20.66 -5.02 -0.28
N LYS A 215 -20.32 -4.52 -1.48
CA LYS A 215 -21.23 -4.46 -2.65
C LYS A 215 -21.32 -5.80 -3.39
N GLY A 216 -20.33 -6.68 -3.20
CA GLY A 216 -20.26 -8.00 -3.83
C GLY A 216 -18.94 -8.29 -4.55
N LYS A 217 -18.95 -9.39 -5.31
CA LYS A 217 -17.82 -9.94 -6.05
C LYS A 217 -17.83 -9.43 -7.50
N GLY A 218 -16.73 -8.85 -7.99
CA GLY A 218 -16.56 -8.56 -9.42
C GLY A 218 -16.11 -7.15 -9.74
N TRP A 219 -15.32 -7.00 -10.81
CA TRP A 219 -14.80 -5.72 -11.30
C TRP A 219 -15.93 -4.70 -11.54
N ARG A 220 -16.97 -5.10 -12.29
CA ARG A 220 -18.16 -4.28 -12.57
C ARG A 220 -19.02 -3.94 -11.38
N ILE A 221 -19.19 -4.90 -10.46
CA ILE A 221 -19.96 -4.67 -9.23
C ILE A 221 -19.29 -3.60 -8.37
N ASN A 222 -17.95 -3.57 -8.39
CA ASN A 222 -17.15 -2.61 -7.66
C ASN A 222 -16.84 -1.33 -8.44
N LYS A 223 -17.20 -1.26 -9.73
CA LYS A 223 -16.91 -0.13 -10.65
C LYS A 223 -15.41 0.17 -10.78
N VAL A 224 -14.61 -0.87 -10.90
CA VAL A 224 -13.13 -0.79 -10.94
C VAL A 224 -12.54 -1.53 -12.15
N GLU A 225 -13.32 -1.76 -13.20
CA GLU A 225 -12.81 -2.34 -14.46
C GLU A 225 -11.61 -1.57 -15.00
N TYR A 226 -11.61 -0.24 -14.88
CA TYR A 226 -10.51 0.57 -15.35
C TYR A 226 -9.18 0.26 -14.63
N LEU A 227 -9.20 -0.21 -13.37
CA LEU A 227 -7.98 -0.68 -12.67
C LEU A 227 -7.45 -1.98 -13.28
N LYS A 228 -8.34 -2.86 -13.73
CA LYS A 228 -7.95 -4.10 -14.41
C LYS A 228 -7.30 -3.80 -15.75
N ASP A 229 -7.91 -2.90 -16.51
CA ASP A 229 -7.57 -2.65 -17.90
C ASP A 229 -6.37 -1.72 -18.05
N ASN A 230 -6.16 -0.83 -17.08
CA ASN A 230 -5.15 0.22 -17.17
C ASN A 230 -4.16 0.21 -16.01
N TYR A 231 -4.17 -0.74 -15.09
CA TYR A 231 -3.20 -0.76 -14.01
C TYR A 231 -2.69 -2.19 -13.79
N PHE A 232 -1.95 -2.40 -12.70
CA PHE A 232 -1.27 -3.66 -12.39
C PHE A 232 -0.17 -4.05 -13.40
N GLU A 233 0.60 -3.06 -13.84
CA GLU A 233 1.71 -3.24 -14.78
C GLU A 233 3.07 -3.01 -14.08
N THR A 234 3.10 -2.06 -13.16
CA THR A 234 4.25 -1.74 -12.31
C THR A 234 3.81 -1.57 -10.86
N ILE A 235 4.68 -1.92 -9.91
CA ILE A 235 4.47 -1.74 -8.47
C ILE A 235 5.68 -1.08 -7.83
N MET A 236 5.43 -0.13 -6.93
CA MET A 236 6.43 0.44 -6.02
C MET A 236 6.10 0.07 -4.58
N TYR A 237 7.07 -0.55 -3.92
CA TYR A 237 7.13 -0.69 -2.48
C TYR A 237 7.88 0.51 -1.88
N GLY A 238 7.18 1.34 -1.13
CA GLY A 238 7.79 2.42 -0.38
C GLY A 238 6.82 3.52 -0.03
N ASN A 239 7.14 4.26 1.02
CA ASN A 239 6.41 5.47 1.38
C ASN A 239 7.18 6.69 0.83
N PRO A 240 6.62 7.45 -0.13
CA PRO A 240 7.29 8.62 -0.72
C PRO A 240 7.56 9.73 0.30
N LEU A 241 6.91 9.69 1.48
CA LEU A 241 7.13 10.62 2.59
C LEU A 241 8.32 10.22 3.48
N THR A 242 9.01 9.11 3.19
CA THR A 242 10.14 8.61 3.98
C THR A 242 11.45 8.69 3.20
N ALA A 243 12.57 8.77 3.93
CA ALA A 243 13.92 8.76 3.33
C ALA A 243 14.39 7.36 2.89
N VAL A 244 13.53 6.34 2.91
CA VAL A 244 13.90 4.99 2.47
C VAL A 244 13.75 4.90 0.95
N ASN A 245 14.77 4.36 0.28
CA ASN A 245 14.72 4.15 -1.16
C ASN A 245 13.60 3.16 -1.49
N PRO A 246 12.62 3.54 -2.32
CA PRO A 246 11.58 2.61 -2.73
C PRO A 246 12.15 1.58 -3.71
N VAL A 247 11.50 0.41 -3.75
CA VAL A 247 11.80 -0.64 -4.73
C VAL A 247 10.65 -0.71 -5.70
N ILE A 248 10.95 -0.61 -7.00
CA ILE A 248 9.97 -0.63 -8.08
C ILE A 248 10.19 -1.91 -8.89
N PHE A 249 9.15 -2.73 -9.02
CA PHE A 249 9.12 -3.87 -9.93
C PHE A 249 8.27 -3.52 -11.14
N VAL A 250 8.84 -3.74 -12.34
CA VAL A 250 8.21 -3.44 -13.62
C VAL A 250 7.98 -4.76 -14.36
N ASN A 251 6.74 -5.04 -14.74
CA ASN A 251 6.43 -6.07 -15.71
C ASN A 251 6.54 -5.47 -17.11
N THR A 252 7.69 -5.65 -17.78
CA THR A 252 7.94 -5.03 -19.09
C THR A 252 7.13 -5.66 -20.22
N ASP A 253 6.43 -6.77 -19.96
CA ASP A 253 5.48 -7.36 -20.90
C ASP A 253 4.14 -6.59 -20.89
N LYS A 254 3.87 -5.86 -19.80
CA LYS A 254 2.66 -5.04 -19.61
C LYS A 254 2.93 -3.53 -19.61
N TYR A 255 4.17 -3.10 -19.34
CA TYR A 255 4.55 -1.70 -19.16
C TYR A 255 5.72 -1.31 -20.07
N ASN A 256 5.57 -0.28 -20.90
CA ASN A 256 6.68 0.25 -21.69
C ASN A 256 7.50 1.26 -20.89
N ILE A 257 8.58 0.79 -20.25
CA ILE A 257 9.48 1.64 -19.45
C ILE A 257 10.17 2.76 -20.26
N HIS A 258 10.25 2.62 -21.58
CA HIS A 258 10.85 3.59 -22.49
C HIS A 258 9.83 4.60 -23.04
N LYS A 259 8.54 4.44 -22.76
CA LYS A 259 7.52 5.43 -23.14
C LYS A 259 7.90 6.78 -22.55
N LYS A 260 7.84 7.83 -23.38
CA LYS A 260 7.98 9.22 -22.95
C LYS A 260 6.61 9.81 -22.69
N PHE A 261 6.41 10.33 -21.49
CA PHE A 261 5.14 10.92 -21.05
C PHE A 261 5.11 12.42 -21.38
N LYS A 262 4.29 12.81 -22.35
CA LYS A 262 4.19 14.20 -22.83
C LYS A 262 3.87 15.18 -21.69
N GLU A 263 2.92 14.80 -20.83
CA GLU A 263 2.48 15.63 -19.70
C GLU A 263 3.48 15.65 -18.54
N ASN A 264 4.41 14.70 -18.47
CA ASN A 264 5.55 14.75 -17.56
C ASN A 264 6.81 15.26 -18.25
N GLY A 265 6.68 16.22 -19.18
CA GLY A 265 7.81 16.88 -19.81
C GLY A 265 8.66 15.98 -20.72
N GLY A 266 8.06 14.91 -21.26
CA GLY A 266 8.75 13.96 -22.11
C GLY A 266 9.70 13.01 -21.37
N MET A 267 9.61 12.92 -20.04
CA MET A 267 10.37 11.96 -19.25
C MET A 267 9.90 10.53 -19.53
N THR A 268 10.83 9.59 -19.51
CA THR A 268 10.57 8.15 -19.35
C THR A 268 10.14 7.85 -17.92
N PHE A 269 9.60 6.65 -17.67
CA PHE A 269 9.23 6.25 -16.31
C PHE A 269 10.42 6.28 -15.34
N ARG A 270 11.60 5.83 -15.79
CA ARG A 270 12.82 5.82 -14.97
C ARG A 270 13.27 7.24 -14.59
N GLU A 271 13.21 8.17 -15.52
CA GLU A 271 13.52 9.59 -15.27
C GLU A 271 12.49 10.22 -14.32
N PHE A 272 11.20 9.97 -14.55
CA PHE A 272 10.13 10.38 -13.65
C PHE A 272 10.37 9.85 -12.23
N ALA A 273 10.62 8.55 -12.09
CA ALA A 273 10.81 7.92 -10.78
C ALA A 273 12.05 8.47 -10.06
N ASN A 274 13.17 8.68 -10.77
CA ASN A 274 14.39 9.27 -10.19
C ASN A 274 14.21 10.74 -9.78
N LYS A 275 13.32 11.47 -10.45
CA LYS A 275 13.03 12.87 -10.13
C LYS A 275 12.15 13.02 -8.89
N TYR A 276 11.12 12.19 -8.77
CA TYR A 276 10.08 12.36 -7.74
C TYR A 276 10.23 11.44 -6.54
N TYR A 277 11.02 10.36 -6.64
CA TYR A 277 11.25 9.43 -5.55
C TYR A 277 12.73 9.38 -5.16
N ASN A 278 12.98 9.10 -3.88
CA ASN A 278 14.32 9.08 -3.33
C ASN A 278 15.12 7.87 -3.82
N LYS A 279 15.88 8.02 -4.92
CA LYS A 279 16.81 7.01 -5.47
C LYS A 279 16.17 5.61 -5.58
N PRO A 280 15.07 5.46 -6.34
CA PRO A 280 14.37 4.19 -6.47
C PRO A 280 15.28 3.10 -7.03
N ILE A 281 15.14 1.88 -6.52
CA ILE A 281 15.73 0.68 -7.12
C ILE A 281 14.69 0.09 -8.08
N VAL A 282 14.96 0.12 -9.38
CA VAL A 282 14.04 -0.38 -10.41
C VAL A 282 14.52 -1.75 -10.89
N ILE A 283 13.64 -2.76 -10.79
CA ILE A 283 13.85 -4.15 -11.17
C ILE A 283 12.85 -4.50 -12.28
N GLU A 284 13.35 -4.89 -13.44
CA GLU A 284 12.56 -5.24 -14.62
C GLU A 284 12.44 -6.77 -14.74
N ASN A 285 11.24 -7.29 -14.98
CA ASN A 285 10.94 -8.72 -15.19
C ASN A 285 11.77 -9.65 -14.28
N PRO A 286 11.63 -9.53 -12.94
CA PRO A 286 12.35 -10.38 -12.01
C PRO A 286 12.06 -11.85 -12.33
N SER A 287 13.11 -12.59 -12.70
CA SER A 287 13.04 -13.99 -13.09
C SER A 287 12.67 -14.94 -11.94
N VAL A 288 12.53 -14.41 -10.73
CA VAL A 288 12.28 -15.15 -9.49
C VAL A 288 11.26 -14.38 -8.65
N LEU A 289 9.96 -14.58 -8.92
CA LEU A 289 8.85 -14.16 -8.06
C LEU A 289 7.74 -15.22 -8.04
#